data_AF-A0A2P4QVM3-F1
#
_entry.id   AF-A0A2P4QVM3-F1
#
_cell.length_a   1.000
_cell.length_b   1.000
_cell.length_c   1.000
_cell.angle_alpha   90.00
_cell.angle_beta   90.00
_cell.angle_gamma   90.00
#
_symmetry.space_group_name_H-M   'P 1'
#
loop_
_entity.id
_entity.type
_entity.pdbx_description
1 polymer ?
#
loop_
_entity_poly.entity_id
_entity_poly.type
_entity_poly.pdbx_seq_one_letter_code
_entity_poly.pdbx_strand_id
1 'polypeptide(L)'
;MSINVVIKDLQNKINQHYAVVQRSNFNQQSVSNESEANSTNESETNSRDSSTNSSSSSSSQKFTNIISVIWEQFMKIFDKIKGANDYSLDQMCGVVSVDILRLGMGVIGKDMIKGFCCRKNLNSKNLEKIGAWIDNSHLYIY
;
A
#
# COMPACT_ATOMS: atom_id res chain seq x y z
N MET A 1 -15.45 10.18 -7.18
CA MET A 1 -14.83 9.50 -6.01
C MET A 1 -13.43 10.09 -5.86
N SER A 2 -13.11 10.70 -4.72
CA SER A 2 -11.81 11.33 -4.48
C SER A 2 -10.76 10.25 -4.22
N ILE A 3 -9.57 10.42 -4.77
CA ILE A 3 -8.49 9.44 -4.65
C ILE A 3 -7.99 9.37 -3.20
N ASN A 4 -8.13 10.46 -2.44
CA ASN A 4 -7.85 10.47 -1.01
C ASN A 4 -8.73 9.49 -0.22
N VAL A 5 -9.99 9.28 -0.63
CA VAL A 5 -10.87 8.28 -0.01
C VAL A 5 -10.31 6.87 -0.25
N VAL A 6 -9.83 6.60 -1.46
CA VAL A 6 -9.21 5.31 -1.83
C VAL A 6 -7.92 5.07 -1.06
N ILE A 7 -7.10 6.11 -0.85
CA ILE A 7 -5.85 6.01 -0.07
C ILE A 7 -6.13 5.75 1.41
N LYS A 8 -7.13 6.41 2.00
CA LYS A 8 -7.51 6.17 3.39
C LYS A 8 -8.01 4.74 3.61
N ASP A 9 -8.83 4.23 2.69
CA ASP A 9 -9.27 2.83 2.72
C ASP A 9 -8.06 1.86 2.62
N LEU A 10 -7.08 2.22 1.79
CA LEU A 10 -5.83 1.46 1.63
C LEU A 10 -5.03 1.39 2.94
N GLN A 11 -4.79 2.53 3.58
CA GLN A 11 -4.05 2.60 4.84
C GLN A 11 -4.78 1.84 5.96
N ASN A 12 -6.10 1.98 6.04
CA ASN A 12 -6.91 1.27 7.03
C ASN A 12 -6.78 -0.25 6.87
N LYS A 13 -6.82 -0.76 5.62
CA LYS A 13 -6.61 -2.18 5.33
C LYS A 13 -5.21 -2.67 5.71
N ILE A 14 -4.16 -1.89 5.42
CA ILE A 14 -2.79 -2.25 5.84
C ILE A 14 -2.71 -2.35 7.37
N ASN A 15 -3.23 -1.34 8.07
CA ASN A 15 -3.19 -1.28 9.53
C ASN A 15 -3.94 -2.45 10.17
N GLN A 16 -5.10 -2.83 9.62
CA GLN A 16 -5.82 -4.02 10.07
C GLN A 16 -5.04 -5.31 9.84
N HIS A 17 -4.40 -5.47 8.68
CA HIS A 17 -3.63 -6.68 8.37
C HIS A 17 -2.43 -6.86 9.31
N TYR A 18 -1.69 -5.77 9.62
CA TYR A 18 -0.56 -5.84 10.55
C TYR A 18 -0.99 -5.96 12.02
N ALA A 19 -2.13 -5.39 12.42
CA ALA A 19 -2.67 -5.55 13.77
C ALA A 19 -3.10 -7.00 14.07
N VAL A 20 -3.67 -7.70 13.09
CA VAL A 20 -4.03 -9.12 13.23
C VAL A 20 -2.79 -10.02 13.34
N VAL A 21 -1.76 -9.75 12.53
CA VAL A 21 -0.49 -10.53 12.56
C VAL A 21 0.26 -10.34 13.88
N GLN A 22 0.22 -9.16 14.51
CA GLN A 22 0.83 -8.97 15.83
C GLN A 22 0.08 -9.73 16.95
N ARG A 23 -1.23 -9.93 16.83
CA ARG A 23 -2.03 -10.58 17.87
C ARG A 23 -1.89 -12.11 17.89
N SER A 24 -1.52 -12.74 16.77
CA SER A 24 -1.36 -14.21 16.72
C SER A 24 -0.04 -14.72 17.33
N ASN A 25 0.98 -13.87 17.47
CA ASN A 25 2.29 -14.26 17.98
C ASN A 25 2.44 -14.11 19.52
N PHE A 26 1.43 -13.60 20.23
CA PHE A 26 1.55 -13.29 21.67
C PHE A 26 0.84 -14.27 22.62
N ASN A 27 0.17 -15.31 22.11
CA ASN A 27 -0.60 -16.24 22.92
C ASN A 27 -0.09 -17.70 22.88
N GLN A 28 1.19 -17.93 22.58
CA GLN A 28 1.82 -19.20 22.96
C GLN A 28 2.45 -19.05 24.34
N GLN A 29 1.59 -18.94 25.34
CA GLN A 29 1.94 -19.20 26.73
C GLN A 29 2.32 -20.68 26.82
N SER A 30 3.62 -20.98 26.71
CA SER A 30 4.14 -22.30 27.02
C SER A 30 3.97 -22.55 28.52
N VAL A 31 2.89 -23.24 28.89
CA VAL A 31 2.83 -23.94 30.17
C VAL A 31 3.44 -25.31 29.92
N SER A 32 4.77 -25.38 30.05
CA SER A 32 5.47 -26.66 30.12
C SER A 32 5.24 -27.21 31.53
N ASN A 33 4.29 -28.13 31.67
CA ASN A 33 4.27 -29.05 32.80
C ASN A 33 4.54 -30.46 32.29
N GLU A 34 5.54 -31.03 32.94
CA GLU A 34 6.18 -32.34 32.86
C GLU A 34 5.22 -33.51 33.14
N SER A 35 5.34 -34.60 32.36
CA SER A 35 5.46 -35.98 32.89
C SER A 35 5.52 -37.00 31.74
N GLU A 36 6.57 -37.82 31.78
CA GLU A 36 6.81 -38.99 30.93
C GLU A 36 5.83 -40.15 31.24
N ALA A 37 5.43 -40.94 30.22
CA ALA A 37 5.29 -42.41 30.30
C ALA A 37 4.82 -43.05 28.96
N ASN A 38 5.79 -43.66 28.27
CA ASN A 38 5.82 -44.98 27.61
C ASN A 38 4.63 -45.58 26.80
N SER A 39 4.98 -45.93 25.54
CA SER A 39 4.67 -47.12 24.71
C SER A 39 3.22 -47.59 24.50
N THR A 40 2.84 -47.78 23.22
CA THR A 40 2.66 -49.10 22.56
C THR A 40 1.65 -48.99 21.38
N ASN A 41 2.16 -49.27 20.18
CA ASN A 41 1.55 -49.90 18.98
C ASN A 41 0.26 -49.39 18.30
N GLU A 42 0.43 -49.28 16.98
CA GLU A 42 -0.44 -49.78 15.90
C GLU A 42 -1.63 -48.98 15.35
N SER A 43 -1.66 -49.05 14.02
CA SER A 43 -2.79 -49.05 13.08
C SER A 43 -3.24 -47.72 12.46
N GLU A 44 -3.15 -47.75 11.12
CA GLU A 44 -3.70 -46.83 10.15
C GLU A 44 -5.21 -46.63 10.36
N THR A 45 -5.72 -45.41 10.17
CA THR A 45 -6.90 -45.16 9.34
C THR A 45 -7.17 -43.67 9.16
N ASN A 46 -7.62 -43.35 7.95
CA ASN A 46 -7.90 -42.03 7.40
C ASN A 46 -8.86 -41.16 8.24
N SER A 47 -8.56 -39.87 8.35
CA SER A 47 -9.56 -38.80 8.51
C SER A 47 -8.96 -37.52 7.91
N ARG A 48 -9.37 -37.18 6.68
CA ARG A 48 -10.45 -36.22 6.40
C ARG A 48 -10.15 -34.83 6.98
N ASP A 49 -9.89 -33.93 6.04
CA ASP A 49 -10.23 -32.51 6.06
C ASP A 49 -9.80 -31.70 7.29
N SER A 50 -8.67 -31.01 7.14
CA SER A 50 -8.55 -29.67 7.69
C SER A 50 -8.13 -28.72 6.58
N SER A 51 -9.15 -28.14 5.95
CA SER A 51 -9.05 -26.99 5.07
C SER A 51 -8.42 -25.83 5.83
N THR A 52 -7.11 -25.67 5.74
CA THR A 52 -6.48 -24.41 6.12
C THR A 52 -6.46 -23.53 4.89
N ASN A 53 -7.54 -22.79 4.69
CA ASN A 53 -7.65 -21.71 3.71
C ASN A 53 -6.51 -20.71 3.92
N SER A 54 -5.40 -20.88 3.21
CA SER A 54 -4.40 -19.84 3.02
C SER A 54 -4.87 -18.88 1.93
N SER A 55 -6.06 -18.30 2.09
CA SER A 55 -6.57 -17.25 1.20
C SER A 55 -5.99 -15.89 1.61
N SER A 56 -4.66 -15.76 1.64
CA SER A 56 -3.98 -14.46 1.81
C SER A 56 -3.71 -13.74 0.48
N SER A 57 -4.15 -14.30 -0.65
CA SER A 57 -3.91 -13.71 -1.97
C SER A 57 -4.89 -12.60 -2.35
N SER A 58 -6.04 -12.46 -1.68
CA SER A 58 -7.06 -11.48 -2.12
C SER A 58 -6.73 -10.04 -1.71
N SER A 59 -6.10 -9.83 -0.55
CA SER A 59 -5.78 -8.49 -0.03
C SER A 59 -4.59 -7.88 -0.77
N SER A 60 -3.50 -8.64 -0.94
CA SER A 60 -2.29 -8.20 -1.65
C SER A 60 -2.55 -7.90 -3.13
N GLN A 61 -3.38 -8.70 -3.80
CA GLN A 61 -3.77 -8.44 -5.20
C GLN A 61 -4.58 -7.14 -5.32
N LYS A 62 -5.56 -6.92 -4.43
CA LYS A 62 -6.36 -5.69 -4.39
C LYS A 62 -5.49 -4.46 -4.09
N PHE A 63 -4.49 -4.60 -3.22
CA PHE A 63 -3.53 -3.56 -2.88
C PHE A 63 -2.68 -3.11 -4.08
N THR A 64 -2.11 -4.07 -4.82
CA THR A 64 -1.34 -3.80 -6.04
C THR A 64 -2.19 -3.13 -7.11
N ASN A 65 -3.46 -3.53 -7.24
CA ASN A 65 -4.39 -2.93 -8.19
C ASN A 65 -4.69 -1.46 -7.83
N ILE A 66 -4.93 -1.14 -6.55
CA ILE A 66 -5.20 0.23 -6.11
C ILE A 66 -3.99 1.14 -6.34
N ILE A 67 -2.78 0.71 -5.97
CA ILE A 67 -1.57 1.50 -6.21
C ILE A 67 -1.36 1.73 -7.70
N SER A 68 -1.60 0.71 -8.54
CA SER A 68 -1.49 0.85 -9.99
C SER A 68 -2.45 1.90 -10.53
N VAL A 69 -3.70 1.93 -10.06
CA VAL A 69 -4.69 2.96 -10.44
C VAL A 69 -4.24 4.36 -10.05
N ILE A 70 -3.74 4.55 -8.82
CA ILE A 70 -3.24 5.86 -8.36
C ILE A 70 -2.04 6.30 -9.22
N TRP A 71 -1.12 5.39 -9.50
CA TRP A 71 0.05 5.65 -10.34
C TRP A 71 -0.33 6.01 -11.77
N GLU A 72 -1.28 5.30 -12.38
CA GLU A 72 -1.78 5.62 -13.73
C GLU A 72 -2.41 7.01 -13.80
N GLN A 73 -3.25 7.37 -12.82
CA GLN A 73 -3.85 8.70 -12.79
C GLN A 73 -2.81 9.79 -12.58
N PHE A 74 -1.85 9.56 -11.67
CA PHE A 74 -0.72 10.45 -11.48
C PHE A 74 0.05 10.65 -12.78
N MET A 75 0.50 9.58 -13.43
CA MET A 75 1.32 9.65 -14.64
C MET A 75 0.59 10.34 -15.78
N LYS A 76 -0.72 10.07 -15.94
CA LYS A 76 -1.55 10.72 -16.96
C LYS A 76 -1.55 12.25 -16.82
N ILE A 77 -1.74 12.76 -15.61
CA ILE A 77 -1.74 14.20 -15.33
C ILE A 77 -0.32 14.75 -15.42
N PHE A 78 0.65 14.02 -14.85
CA PHE A 78 2.05 14.39 -14.84
C PHE A 78 2.60 14.59 -16.25
N ASP A 79 2.42 13.61 -17.14
CA ASP A 79 2.91 13.68 -18.52
C ASP A 79 2.17 14.73 -19.34
N LYS A 80 0.87 14.94 -19.09
CA LYS A 80 0.09 16.01 -19.75
C LYS A 80 0.68 17.38 -19.43
N ILE A 81 0.85 17.72 -18.14
CA ILE A 81 1.38 19.03 -17.73
C ILE A 81 2.83 19.17 -18.18
N LYS A 82 3.64 18.11 -18.03
CA LYS A 82 5.03 18.10 -18.47
C LYS A 82 5.16 18.40 -19.96
N GLY A 83 4.38 17.71 -20.80
CA GLY A 83 4.41 17.90 -22.26
C GLY A 83 3.84 19.23 -22.71
N ALA A 84 2.79 19.73 -22.04
CA ALA A 84 2.19 21.03 -22.37
C ALA A 84 3.13 22.23 -22.10
N ASN A 85 4.09 22.07 -21.20
CA ASN A 85 5.00 23.13 -20.77
C ASN A 85 6.47 22.84 -21.11
N ASP A 86 6.75 21.78 -21.89
CA ASP A 86 8.10 21.31 -22.23
C ASP A 86 9.04 21.15 -21.03
N TYR A 87 8.49 20.70 -19.89
CA TYR A 87 9.27 20.50 -18.68
C TYR A 87 10.14 19.24 -18.77
N SER A 88 11.38 19.35 -18.30
CA SER A 88 12.17 18.17 -17.93
C SER A 88 11.51 17.41 -16.78
N LEU A 89 11.87 16.13 -16.60
CA LEU A 89 11.38 15.33 -15.48
C LEU A 89 11.66 16.02 -14.13
N ASP A 90 12.84 16.63 -13.98
CA ASP A 90 13.23 17.28 -12.73
C ASP A 90 12.45 18.58 -12.48
N GLN A 91 12.19 19.37 -13.53
CA GLN A 91 11.33 20.56 -13.42
C GLN A 91 9.91 20.18 -13.01
N MET A 92 9.32 19.18 -13.67
CA MET A 92 7.96 18.73 -13.34
C MET A 92 7.87 18.17 -11.92
N CYS A 93 8.85 17.39 -11.46
CA CYS A 93 8.92 16.97 -10.05
C CYS A 93 8.98 18.17 -9.09
N GLY A 94 9.61 19.27 -9.50
CA GLY A 94 9.62 20.53 -8.74
C GLY A 94 8.24 21.17 -8.66
N VAL A 95 7.52 21.23 -9.78
CA VAL A 95 6.14 21.74 -9.85
C VAL A 95 5.22 20.96 -8.90
N VAL A 96 5.23 19.63 -8.99
CA VAL A 96 4.42 18.76 -8.12
C VAL A 96 4.77 18.97 -6.63
N SER A 97 6.07 19.10 -6.31
CA SER A 97 6.51 19.36 -4.92
C SER A 97 5.95 20.69 -4.39
N VAL A 98 6.03 21.74 -5.20
CA VAL A 98 5.50 23.07 -4.87
C VAL A 98 3.98 23.04 -4.74
N ASP A 99 3.28 22.39 -5.65
CA ASP A 99 1.82 22.29 -5.59
C ASP A 99 1.35 21.55 -4.34
N ILE A 100 1.98 20.42 -4.00
CA ILE A 100 1.71 19.68 -2.75
C ILE A 100 1.94 20.56 -1.52
N LEU A 101 2.99 21.37 -1.52
CA LEU A 101 3.25 22.33 -0.46
C LEU A 101 2.15 23.40 -0.37
N ARG A 102 1.71 23.94 -1.52
CA ARG A 102 0.63 24.94 -1.61
C ARG A 102 -0.72 24.38 -1.16
N LEU A 103 -0.96 23.09 -1.34
CA LEU A 103 -2.13 22.39 -0.84
C LEU A 103 -2.11 22.16 0.68
N GLY A 104 -1.02 22.54 1.38
CA GLY A 104 -0.90 22.35 2.83
C GLY A 104 -0.63 20.89 3.23
N MET A 105 -0.29 20.02 2.28
CA MET A 105 -0.02 18.59 2.53
C MET A 105 1.39 18.32 3.09
N GLY A 106 2.16 19.38 3.29
CA GLY A 106 3.53 19.35 3.81
C GLY A 106 4.58 19.05 2.74
N VAL A 107 5.86 19.21 3.13
CA VAL A 107 6.99 19.10 2.19
C VAL A 107 7.15 17.67 1.66
N ILE A 108 7.41 17.54 0.36
CA ILE A 108 7.79 16.29 -0.31
C ILE A 108 9.01 16.55 -1.20
N GLY A 109 10.01 15.68 -1.11
CA GLY A 109 11.24 15.83 -1.90
C GLY A 109 11.04 15.46 -3.37
N LYS A 110 11.76 16.13 -4.27
CA LYS A 110 11.73 15.84 -5.72
C LYS A 110 12.14 14.39 -6.03
N ASP A 111 13.14 13.86 -5.32
CA ASP A 111 13.59 12.46 -5.49
C ASP A 111 12.50 11.44 -5.12
N MET A 112 11.63 11.81 -4.19
CA MET A 112 10.51 10.99 -3.77
C MET A 112 9.45 10.91 -4.87
N ILE A 113 9.13 12.05 -5.49
CA ILE A 113 8.24 12.13 -6.65
C ILE A 113 8.84 11.38 -7.84
N LYS A 114 10.13 11.58 -8.13
CA LYS A 114 10.85 10.86 -9.18
C LYS A 114 10.83 9.35 -8.96
N GLY A 115 11.04 8.92 -7.72
CA GLY A 115 10.93 7.52 -7.33
C GLY A 115 9.51 6.97 -7.49
N PHE A 116 8.48 7.80 -7.33
CA PHE A 116 7.10 7.44 -7.60
C PHE A 116 6.84 7.26 -9.12
N CYS A 117 7.37 8.14 -9.97
CA CYS A 117 7.33 7.97 -11.43
C CYS A 117 7.94 6.63 -11.85
N CYS A 118 9.07 6.25 -11.23
CA CYS A 118 9.75 4.97 -11.45
C CYS A 118 9.10 3.76 -10.75
N ARG A 119 7.97 3.93 -10.04
CA ARG A 119 7.30 2.89 -9.24
C ARG A 119 8.19 2.26 -8.14
N LYS A 120 9.19 3.00 -7.64
CA LYS A 120 10.17 2.53 -6.64
C LYS A 120 9.86 2.97 -5.20
N ASN A 121 9.21 4.13 -4.99
CA ASN A 121 9.04 4.75 -3.66
C ASN A 121 7.57 4.87 -3.23
N LEU A 122 6.91 3.72 -3.04
CA LEU A 122 5.48 3.61 -2.70
C LEU A 122 5.25 3.60 -1.18
N ASN A 123 5.58 4.70 -0.50
CA ASN A 123 5.25 4.86 0.92
C ASN A 123 3.85 5.50 1.09
N SER A 124 3.02 4.95 1.98
CA SER A 124 1.65 5.41 2.27
C SER A 124 1.54 6.88 2.65
N LYS A 125 2.53 7.45 3.35
CA LYS A 125 2.56 8.88 3.72
C LYS A 125 2.67 9.80 2.50
N ASN A 126 3.33 9.32 1.44
CA ASN A 126 3.46 10.09 0.20
C ASN A 126 2.26 9.86 -0.72
N LEU A 127 1.62 8.69 -0.64
CA LEU A 127 0.39 8.41 -1.40
C LEU A 127 -0.70 9.43 -1.10
N GLU A 128 -0.91 9.82 0.17
CA GLU A 128 -1.87 10.88 0.52
C GLU A 128 -1.57 12.22 -0.14
N LYS A 129 -0.28 12.62 -0.14
CA LYS A 129 0.16 13.88 -0.75
C LYS A 129 -0.05 13.86 -2.27
N ILE A 130 0.35 12.76 -2.91
CA ILE A 130 0.14 12.53 -4.34
C ILE A 130 -1.35 12.49 -4.67
N GLY A 131 -2.16 11.86 -3.81
CA GLY A 131 -3.59 11.78 -3.98
C GLY A 131 -4.26 13.14 -3.94
N ALA A 132 -3.92 13.96 -2.94
CA ALA A 132 -4.40 15.33 -2.86
C ALA A 132 -4.01 16.16 -4.08
N TRP A 133 -2.80 15.98 -4.61
CA TRP A 133 -2.39 16.65 -5.85
C TRP A 133 -3.25 16.20 -7.04
N ILE A 134 -3.46 14.89 -7.25
CA ILE A 134 -4.32 14.37 -8.32
C ILE A 134 -5.74 14.95 -8.23
N ASP A 135 -6.34 14.94 -7.04
CA ASP A 135 -7.70 15.45 -6.80
C ASP A 135 -7.81 16.98 -7.06
N ASN A 136 -6.70 17.73 -7.02
CA ASN A 136 -6.68 19.18 -7.25
C ASN A 136 -6.14 19.58 -8.63
N SER A 137 -5.55 18.64 -9.37
CA SER A 137 -4.99 18.87 -10.70
C SER A 137 -6.03 18.99 -11.82
N HIS A 138 -7.33 18.88 -11.49
CA HIS A 138 -8.43 19.21 -12.42
C HIS A 138 -8.33 20.62 -13.01
N LEU A 139 -7.61 21.52 -12.35
CA LEU A 139 -7.33 22.89 -12.81
C LEU A 139 -6.44 22.97 -14.07
N TYR A 140 -5.74 21.89 -14.43
CA TYR A 140 -4.85 21.83 -15.61
C TYR A 140 -5.47 21.11 -16.81
N ILE A 141 -6.78 20.81 -16.76
CA ILE A 141 -7.45 19.98 -17.78
C ILE A 141 -8.18 20.80 -18.87
N TYR A 142 -8.27 22.13 -18.76
CA TYR A 142 -8.89 22.99 -19.77
C TYR A 142 -7.89 23.62 -20.74
#